data_AF-A0A0A7FYL0-F1
#
_entry.id   AF-A0A0A7FYL0-F1
#
_cell.length_a   1.000
_cell.length_b   1.000
_cell.length_c   1.000
_cell.angle_alpha   90.00
_cell.angle_beta   90.00
_cell.angle_gamma   90.00
#
_symmetry.space_group_name_H-M   'P 1'
#
loop_
_entity.id
_entity.type
_entity.pdbx_description
1 polymer ?
#
loop_
_entity_poly.entity_id
_entity_poly.type
_entity_poly.pdbx_seq_one_letter_code
_entity_poly.pdbx_strand_id
1 'polypeptide(L)'
;MKILNKNKKKKGFTLIELIAVVAIIGILAALLVPRITGYMNEAKKTKVVDQARKVSMAVETYQMRKSVDIPTSTKINTLETGNMATMFKEYLGGDIDTVCPQLSSKKSELDIADIKGIVDGSIDFKVDTAGNYTGKVTATP
;
A
#
# COMPACT_ATOMS: atom_id res chain seq x y z
N MET A 1 55.05 -41.55 25.73
CA MET A 1 54.70 -40.14 25.44
C MET A 1 53.21 -39.95 25.75
N LYS A 2 52.84 -39.18 26.79
CA LYS A 2 51.46 -39.08 27.28
C LYS A 2 50.85 -37.76 26.78
N ILE A 3 49.84 -37.83 25.91
CA ILE A 3 49.19 -36.65 25.33
C ILE A 3 48.15 -36.13 26.33
N LEU A 4 48.38 -34.96 26.91
CA LEU A 4 47.47 -34.32 27.87
C LEU A 4 46.31 -33.65 27.11
N ASN A 5 45.15 -34.30 27.08
CA ASN A 5 43.93 -33.73 26.53
C ASN A 5 43.39 -32.65 27.49
N LYS A 6 43.65 -31.37 27.20
CA LYS A 6 43.06 -30.23 27.92
C LYS A 6 41.56 -30.17 27.62
N ASN A 7 40.73 -30.66 28.54
CA ASN A 7 39.29 -30.41 28.54
C ASN A 7 39.05 -28.89 28.66
N LYS A 8 38.76 -28.24 27.54
CA LYS A 8 38.27 -26.85 27.54
C LYS A 8 36.89 -26.84 28.20
N LYS A 9 36.79 -26.35 29.43
CA LYS A 9 35.50 -26.13 30.11
C LYS A 9 34.64 -25.23 29.22
N LYS A 10 33.56 -25.77 28.65
CA LYS A 10 32.57 -24.96 27.95
C LYS A 10 31.89 -24.07 28.99
N LYS A 11 32.07 -22.75 28.89
CA LYS A 11 31.32 -21.79 29.68
C LYS A 11 29.88 -21.79 29.17
N GLY A 12 28.92 -22.17 30.01
CA GLY A 12 27.50 -22.03 29.73
C GLY A 12 27.03 -20.60 30.02
N PHE A 13 25.97 -20.16 29.33
CA PHE A 13 25.27 -18.91 29.62
C PHE A 13 24.61 -18.99 30.99
N THR A 14 24.60 -17.88 31.74
CA THR A 14 23.87 -17.80 33.01
C THR A 14 22.41 -17.44 32.76
N LEU A 15 21.49 -17.90 33.62
CA LEU A 15 20.07 -17.53 33.53
C LEU A 15 19.86 -16.02 33.68
N ILE A 16 20.69 -15.35 34.50
CA ILE A 16 20.59 -13.91 34.73
C ILE A 16 20.96 -13.10 33.47
N GLU A 17 21.96 -13.54 32.71
CA GLU A 17 22.31 -12.91 31.43
C GLU A 17 21.16 -13.01 30.43
N LEU A 18 20.47 -14.17 30.38
CA LEU A 18 19.32 -14.34 29.50
C LEU A 18 18.14 -13.44 29.92
N ILE A 19 17.84 -13.37 31.22
CA ILE A 19 16.73 -12.57 31.76
C ILE A 19 16.96 -11.08 31.50
N ALA A 20 18.18 -10.57 31.72
CA ALA A 20 18.49 -9.17 31.47
C ALA A 20 18.32 -8.80 29.98
N VAL A 21 18.71 -9.70 29.06
CA VAL A 21 18.56 -9.48 27.61
C VAL A 21 17.09 -9.44 27.19
N VAL A 22 16.27 -10.40 27.64
CA VAL A 22 14.83 -10.41 27.29
C VAL A 22 14.11 -9.21 27.90
N ALA A 23 14.50 -8.76 29.10
CA ALA A 23 13.96 -7.56 29.72
C ALA A 23 14.24 -6.29 28.89
N ILE A 24 15.48 -6.12 28.42
CA ILE A 24 15.84 -4.97 27.56
C ILE A 24 15.10 -5.03 26.22
N ILE A 25 15.04 -6.21 25.57
CA ILE A 25 14.29 -6.40 24.31
C ILE A 25 12.80 -6.09 24.51
N GLY A 26 12.21 -6.51 25.64
CA GLY A 26 10.81 -6.24 25.96
C GLY A 26 10.47 -4.75 26.06
N ILE A 27 11.32 -3.97 26.74
CA ILE A 27 11.16 -2.52 26.87
C ILE A 27 11.27 -1.84 25.49
N LEU A 28 12.28 -2.22 24.70
CA LEU A 28 12.47 -1.67 23.35
C LEU A 28 11.28 -2.00 22.42
N ALA A 29 10.81 -3.25 22.46
CA ALA A 29 9.66 -3.68 21.67
C ALA A 29 8.39 -2.91 22.02
N ALA A 30 8.11 -2.70 23.32
CA ALA A 30 6.93 -1.97 23.78
C ALA A 30 6.87 -0.52 23.25
N LEU A 31 8.02 0.17 23.18
CA LEU A 31 8.10 1.53 22.64
C LEU A 31 8.04 1.56 21.10
N LEU A 32 8.50 0.50 20.44
CA LEU A 32 8.64 0.45 18.99
C LEU A 32 7.33 0.09 18.26
N VAL A 33 6.56 -0.85 18.80
CA VAL A 33 5.30 -1.35 18.17
C VAL A 33 4.32 -0.24 17.77
N PRO A 34 3.91 0.71 18.63
CA PRO A 34 2.91 1.71 18.26
C PRO A 34 3.41 2.70 17.19
N ARG A 35 4.73 2.91 17.09
CA ARG A 35 5.30 3.77 16.05
C ARG A 35 5.24 3.10 14.68
N ILE A 36 5.56 1.80 14.62
CA ILE A 36 5.56 1.04 13.37
C ILE A 36 4.15 0.97 12.75
N THR A 37 3.10 0.76 13.55
CA THR A 37 1.73 0.62 13.03
C THR A 37 1.23 1.87 12.32
N GLY A 38 1.56 3.07 12.82
CA GLY A 38 1.24 4.34 12.16
C GLY A 38 1.93 4.49 10.81
N TYR A 39 3.24 4.27 10.75
CA TYR A 39 4.00 4.32 9.49
C TYR A 39 3.54 3.29 8.46
N MET A 40 3.15 2.09 8.90
CA MET A 40 2.60 1.07 8.00
C MET A 40 1.27 1.51 7.37
N ASN A 41 0.42 2.19 8.13
CA ASN A 41 -0.85 2.71 7.59
C ASN A 41 -0.61 3.86 6.60
N GLU A 42 0.33 4.74 6.88
CA GLU A 42 0.69 5.82 5.95
C GLU A 42 1.29 5.26 4.66
N ALA A 43 2.21 4.28 4.77
CA ALA A 43 2.78 3.61 3.60
C ALA A 43 1.70 2.91 2.74
N LYS A 44 0.66 2.35 3.36
CA LYS A 44 -0.51 1.80 2.63
C LYS A 44 -1.29 2.90 1.90
N LYS A 45 -1.54 4.04 2.55
CA LYS A 45 -2.17 5.19 1.89
C LYS A 45 -1.34 5.71 0.72
N THR A 46 -0.02 5.86 0.89
CA THR A 46 0.88 6.27 -0.19
C THR A 46 0.78 5.33 -1.40
N LYS A 47 0.70 4.01 -1.19
CA LYS A 47 0.50 3.04 -2.28
C LYS A 47 -0.80 3.27 -3.05
N VAL A 48 -1.89 3.62 -2.36
CA VAL A 48 -3.17 3.96 -3.00
C VAL A 48 -3.02 5.23 -3.84
N VAL A 49 -2.37 6.27 -3.32
CA VAL A 49 -2.09 7.52 -4.05
C VAL A 49 -1.24 7.27 -5.30
N ASP A 50 -0.19 6.45 -5.19
CA ASP A 50 0.66 6.10 -6.33
C ASP A 50 -0.12 5.36 -7.43
N GLN A 51 -1.01 4.45 -7.04
CA GLN A 51 -1.87 3.73 -7.98
C GLN A 51 -2.92 4.65 -8.61
N ALA A 52 -3.52 5.53 -7.81
CA ALA A 52 -4.46 6.54 -8.31
C ALA A 52 -3.77 7.46 -9.33
N ARG A 53 -2.51 7.85 -9.08
CA ARG A 53 -1.72 8.64 -10.02
C ARG A 53 -1.51 7.93 -11.36
N LYS A 54 -1.20 6.62 -11.34
CA LYS A 54 -1.09 5.81 -12.57
C LYS A 54 -2.39 5.82 -13.37
N VAL A 55 -3.53 5.64 -12.68
CA VAL A 55 -4.84 5.67 -13.32
C VAL A 55 -5.13 7.06 -13.91
N SER A 56 -4.89 8.14 -13.16
CA SER A 56 -5.07 9.52 -13.66
C SER A 56 -4.24 9.77 -14.92
N MET A 57 -2.96 9.38 -14.90
CA MET A 57 -2.06 9.55 -16.04
C MET A 57 -2.51 8.72 -17.26
N ALA A 58 -3.01 7.50 -17.05
CA ALA A 58 -3.53 6.66 -18.13
C ALA A 58 -4.79 7.28 -18.76
N VAL A 59 -5.70 7.82 -17.93
CA VAL A 59 -6.89 8.56 -18.40
C VAL A 59 -6.48 9.81 -19.18
N GLU A 60 -5.60 10.65 -18.63
CA GLU A 60 -5.13 11.87 -19.29
C GLU A 60 -4.44 11.56 -20.62
N THR A 61 -3.59 10.54 -20.66
CA THR A 61 -2.92 10.09 -21.89
C THR A 61 -3.94 9.64 -22.93
N TYR A 62 -4.97 8.90 -22.50
CA TYR A 62 -6.05 8.47 -23.38
C TYR A 62 -6.81 9.67 -23.97
N GLN A 63 -7.20 10.63 -23.12
CA GLN A 63 -7.92 11.83 -23.55
C GLN A 63 -7.11 12.64 -24.57
N MET A 64 -5.82 12.86 -24.30
CA MET A 64 -4.93 13.59 -25.21
C MET A 64 -4.78 12.88 -26.56
N ARG A 65 -4.55 11.56 -26.56
CA ARG A 65 -4.27 10.80 -27.79
C ARG A 65 -5.50 10.55 -28.65
N LYS A 66 -6.68 10.45 -28.05
CA LYS A 66 -7.94 10.26 -28.78
C LYS A 66 -8.72 11.55 -29.00
N SER A 67 -8.22 12.68 -28.47
CA SER A 67 -8.91 13.96 -28.49
C SER A 67 -10.35 13.83 -28.01
N VAL A 68 -10.54 13.02 -26.97
CA VAL A 68 -11.82 12.71 -26.34
C VAL A 68 -11.74 13.23 -24.92
N ASP A 69 -12.76 13.96 -24.49
CA ASP A 69 -12.91 14.31 -23.09
C ASP A 69 -13.69 13.21 -22.37
N ILE A 70 -13.14 12.66 -21.29
CA ILE A 70 -13.84 11.67 -20.48
C ILE A 70 -14.40 12.40 -19.26
N PRO A 71 -15.74 12.40 -19.06
CA PRO A 71 -16.35 13.00 -17.88
C PRO A 71 -15.72 12.50 -16.59
N THR A 72 -15.45 13.39 -15.65
CA THR A 72 -14.84 13.02 -14.36
C THR A 72 -15.71 12.10 -13.51
N SER A 73 -17.02 12.06 -13.76
CA SER A 73 -17.97 11.13 -13.14
C SER A 73 -17.89 9.70 -13.71
N THR A 74 -17.06 9.46 -14.73
CA THR A 74 -16.89 8.13 -15.32
C THR A 74 -16.23 7.21 -14.29
N LYS A 75 -16.85 6.05 -14.07
CA LYS A 75 -16.36 5.05 -13.12
C LYS A 75 -15.17 4.28 -13.67
N ILE A 76 -14.24 3.91 -12.82
CA ILE A 76 -13.01 3.22 -13.25
C ILE A 76 -13.31 1.85 -13.87
N ASN A 77 -14.30 1.11 -13.36
CA ASN A 77 -14.71 -0.17 -13.97
C ASN A 77 -15.23 -0.02 -15.43
N THR A 78 -15.82 1.14 -15.78
CA THR A 78 -16.29 1.41 -17.15
C THR A 78 -15.15 1.73 -18.10
N LEU A 79 -13.98 2.12 -17.59
CA LEU A 79 -12.77 2.27 -18.40
C LEU A 79 -12.16 0.92 -18.78
N GLU A 80 -12.42 -0.13 -17.98
CA GLU A 80 -11.96 -1.49 -18.24
C GLU A 80 -12.89 -2.29 -19.17
N THR A 81 -14.05 -1.73 -19.52
CA THR A 81 -15.08 -2.42 -20.32
C THR A 81 -15.52 -1.55 -21.51
N GLY A 82 -15.66 -2.16 -22.69
CA GLY A 82 -16.07 -1.45 -23.91
C GLY A 82 -14.92 -0.94 -24.79
N ASN A 83 -15.23 -0.04 -25.73
CA ASN A 83 -14.33 0.35 -26.82
C ASN A 83 -13.05 1.07 -26.36
N MET A 84 -13.04 1.59 -25.13
CA MET A 84 -11.92 2.30 -24.50
C MET A 84 -10.94 1.36 -23.78
N ALA A 85 -11.35 0.12 -23.48
CA ALA A 85 -10.62 -0.78 -22.58
C ALA A 85 -9.24 -1.15 -23.09
N THR A 86 -9.08 -1.47 -24.38
CA THR A 86 -7.80 -1.93 -24.93
C THR A 86 -6.71 -0.87 -24.82
N MET A 87 -7.01 0.37 -25.19
CA MET A 87 -6.05 1.48 -25.14
C MET A 87 -5.80 1.95 -23.70
N PHE A 88 -6.85 1.95 -22.86
CA PHE A 88 -6.68 2.31 -21.45
C PHE A 88 -5.76 1.32 -20.73
N LYS A 89 -5.95 0.01 -20.95
CA LYS A 89 -5.06 -1.03 -20.41
C LYS A 89 -3.65 -0.90 -20.94
N GLU A 90 -3.47 -0.55 -22.21
CA GLU A 90 -2.15 -0.27 -22.79
C GLU A 90 -1.44 0.88 -22.05
N TYR A 91 -2.13 1.99 -21.81
CA TYR A 91 -1.54 3.14 -21.12
C TYR A 91 -1.35 2.92 -19.61
N LEU A 92 -2.20 2.10 -18.99
CA LEU A 92 -2.03 1.67 -17.61
C LEU A 92 -0.90 0.64 -17.46
N GLY A 93 -0.56 -0.09 -18.53
CA GLY A 93 0.41 -1.18 -18.54
C GLY A 93 -0.15 -2.54 -18.13
N GLY A 94 -1.48 -2.72 -18.20
CA GLY A 94 -2.18 -3.96 -17.86
C GLY A 94 -3.58 -3.73 -17.28
N ASP A 95 -4.21 -4.80 -16.80
CA ASP A 95 -5.48 -4.72 -16.07
C ASP A 95 -5.30 -3.99 -14.73
N ILE A 96 -6.32 -3.26 -14.29
CA ILE A 96 -6.24 -2.52 -13.01
C ILE A 96 -6.01 -3.47 -11.84
N ASP A 97 -6.54 -4.69 -11.93
CA ASP A 97 -6.39 -5.73 -10.91
C ASP A 97 -4.96 -6.21 -10.75
N THR A 98 -4.14 -6.05 -11.80
CA THR A 98 -2.72 -6.39 -11.76
C THR A 98 -1.85 -5.19 -11.41
N VAL A 99 -2.13 -4.03 -12.03
CA VAL A 99 -1.27 -2.83 -11.92
C VAL A 99 -1.58 -2.02 -10.66
N CYS A 100 -2.85 -1.96 -10.28
CA CYS A 100 -3.37 -1.14 -9.19
C CYS A 100 -4.25 -1.95 -8.21
N PRO A 101 -3.70 -3.02 -7.59
CA PRO A 101 -4.47 -3.96 -6.77
C PRO A 101 -5.15 -3.32 -5.56
N GLN A 102 -4.64 -2.19 -5.04
CA GLN A 102 -5.24 -1.53 -3.88
C GLN A 102 -6.53 -0.78 -4.24
N LEU A 103 -6.80 -0.53 -5.53
CA LEU A 103 -8.02 0.13 -6.01
C LEU A 103 -9.08 -0.87 -6.51
N SER A 104 -8.69 -2.12 -6.77
CA SER A 104 -9.55 -3.15 -7.38
C SER A 104 -10.78 -3.53 -6.59
N SER A 105 -10.69 -3.52 -5.26
CA SER A 105 -11.81 -3.87 -4.36
C SER A 105 -13.03 -2.97 -4.56
N LYS A 106 -12.82 -1.74 -5.02
CA LYS A 106 -13.84 -0.68 -5.06
C LYS A 106 -13.84 0.13 -6.37
N LYS A 107 -13.27 -0.43 -7.45
CA LYS A 107 -13.24 0.21 -8.78
C LYS A 107 -14.61 0.57 -9.36
N SER A 108 -15.68 -0.08 -8.90
CA SER A 108 -17.07 0.21 -9.30
C SER A 108 -17.70 1.39 -8.54
N GLU A 109 -17.06 1.85 -7.47
CA GLU A 109 -17.49 2.97 -6.64
C GLU A 109 -16.59 4.21 -6.85
N LEU A 110 -15.39 4.02 -7.39
CA LEU A 110 -14.45 5.08 -7.74
C LEU A 110 -14.75 5.66 -9.12
N ASP A 111 -14.84 6.98 -9.20
CA ASP A 111 -14.81 7.73 -10.46
C ASP A 111 -13.48 8.47 -10.66
N ILE A 112 -13.32 9.10 -11.82
CA ILE A 112 -12.08 9.84 -12.17
C ILE A 112 -11.91 11.08 -11.28
N ALA A 113 -13.01 11.72 -10.85
CA ALA A 113 -12.95 12.85 -9.92
C ALA A 113 -12.31 12.42 -8.59
N ASP A 114 -12.66 11.22 -8.12
CA ASP A 114 -12.15 10.64 -6.90
C ASP A 114 -10.68 10.29 -7.00
N ILE A 115 -10.29 9.66 -8.10
CA ILE A 115 -8.89 9.35 -8.37
C ILE A 115 -8.06 10.64 -8.39
N LYS A 116 -8.54 11.69 -9.06
CA LYS A 116 -7.85 12.98 -9.09
C LYS A 116 -7.78 13.62 -7.70
N GLY A 117 -8.88 13.59 -6.94
CA GLY A 117 -8.95 14.11 -5.58
C GLY A 117 -8.04 13.36 -4.59
N ILE A 118 -7.83 12.06 -4.78
CA ILE A 118 -6.86 11.27 -4.01
C ILE A 118 -5.43 11.68 -4.36
N VAL A 119 -5.15 11.99 -5.63
CA VAL A 119 -3.82 12.35 -6.13
C VAL A 119 -3.41 13.76 -5.72
N ASP A 120 -4.34 14.71 -5.73
CA ASP A 120 -4.10 16.10 -5.36
C ASP A 120 -4.30 16.38 -3.86
N GLY A 121 -4.81 15.40 -3.10
CA GLY A 121 -5.02 15.50 -1.65
C GLY A 121 -6.31 16.21 -1.25
N SER A 122 -7.21 16.52 -2.20
CA SER A 122 -8.51 17.14 -1.92
C SER A 122 -9.51 16.17 -1.28
N ILE A 123 -9.28 14.87 -1.37
CA ILE A 123 -10.14 13.83 -0.80
C ILE A 123 -9.34 12.96 0.16
N ASP A 124 -9.80 12.92 1.42
CA ASP A 124 -9.35 11.93 2.38
C ASP A 124 -10.01 10.57 2.13
N PHE A 125 -9.27 9.49 2.37
CA PHE A 125 -9.73 8.12 2.14
C PHE A 125 -9.27 7.14 3.22
N LYS A 126 -9.96 6.00 3.29
CA LYS A 126 -9.68 4.91 4.22
C LYS A 126 -9.07 3.71 3.51
N VAL A 127 -8.12 3.06 4.19
CA VAL A 127 -7.50 1.80 3.76
C VAL A 127 -7.79 0.69 4.77
N ASP A 128 -7.93 -0.55 4.30
CA ASP A 128 -8.07 -1.72 5.17
C ASP A 128 -6.72 -2.22 5.71
N THR A 129 -6.77 -3.33 6.47
CA THR A 129 -5.57 -3.99 7.00
C THR A 129 -4.63 -4.52 5.90
N ALA A 130 -5.15 -4.82 4.71
CA ALA A 130 -4.36 -5.24 3.55
C ALA A 130 -3.80 -4.05 2.74
N GLY A 131 -4.28 -2.83 2.99
CA GLY A 131 -3.91 -1.61 2.28
C GLY A 131 -4.85 -1.22 1.13
N ASN A 132 -5.94 -1.98 0.92
CA ASN A 132 -6.88 -1.69 -0.14
C ASN A 132 -7.74 -0.47 0.21
N TYR A 133 -8.08 0.32 -0.78
CA TYR A 133 -9.03 1.41 -0.68
C TYR A 133 -10.41 0.89 -0.25
N THR A 134 -11.01 1.53 0.74
CA THR A 134 -12.32 1.14 1.31
C THR A 134 -13.40 2.21 1.14
N GLY A 135 -13.03 3.42 0.72
CA GLY A 135 -13.96 4.52 0.51
C GLY A 135 -13.38 5.86 0.94
N LYS A 136 -14.08 6.92 0.57
CA LYS A 136 -13.80 8.29 1.01
C LYS A 136 -14.08 8.43 2.49
N VAL A 137 -13.31 9.28 3.16
CA VAL A 137 -13.71 9.81 4.46
C VAL A 137 -14.74 10.90 4.18
N THR A 138 -16.02 10.54 4.21
CA THR A 138 -17.06 11.56 4.33
C THR A 138 -16.95 12.14 5.73
N ALA A 139 -16.86 13.47 5.85
CA ALA A 139 -17.09 14.12 7.13
C ALA A 139 -18.44 13.59 7.66
N THR A 140 -18.42 12.94 8.82
CA THR A 140 -19.65 12.57 9.51
C THR A 140 -20.46 13.86 9.71
N PRO A 141 -21.76 13.90 9.39
CA PRO A 141 -22.60 15.06 9.70
C PRO A 141 -22.67 15.29 11.22
#